data_AF-T1IH55-F1
#
_entry.id   AF-T1IH55-F1
#
_cell.length_a   1.000
_cell.length_b   1.000
_cell.length_c   1.000
_cell.angle_alpha   90.00
_cell.angle_beta   90.00
_cell.angle_gamma   90.00
#
_symmetry.space_group_name_H-M   'P 1'
#
loop_
_entity.id
_entity.type
_entity.pdbx_description
1 polymer ?
#
loop_
_entity_poly.entity_id
_entity_poly.type
_entity_poly.pdbx_seq_one_letter_code
_entity_poly.pdbx_strand_id
1 'polypeptide(L)'
;MYQRQCVSIMIVSFFVGKYVSKDSECWMVYLLLRSICGIIFTQKQLPEQLSYLLICISDFLELFHHVFPEERITPKMHYITHYPRLIIQYGSLLQFWSIRFEAKHKYFKKAAAMNNCFKNICYSLAFHHQYLESYTLKSIPEKFELQTKSMHKVLWENLPECL
;
A
#
# COMPACT_ATOMS: atom_id res chain seq x y z
N MET A 1 -6.56 2.54 -9.68
CA MET A 1 -7.92 2.43 -9.06
C MET A 1 -7.82 1.92 -7.62
N TYR A 2 -6.81 1.11 -7.31
CA TYR A 2 -6.56 0.51 -5.99
C TYR A 2 -6.09 1.51 -4.91
N GLN A 3 -5.30 2.51 -5.29
CA GLN A 3 -4.80 3.55 -4.36
C GLN A 3 -5.93 4.43 -3.77
N ARG A 4 -7.04 4.60 -4.51
CA ARG A 4 -8.20 5.37 -4.05
C ARG A 4 -9.06 4.59 -3.05
N GLN A 5 -9.11 3.27 -3.16
CA GLN A 5 -9.99 2.43 -2.33
C GLN A 5 -9.48 2.31 -0.89
N CYS A 6 -8.17 2.16 -0.68
CA CYS A 6 -7.59 2.02 0.66
C CYS A 6 -7.65 3.33 1.47
N VAL A 7 -7.37 4.48 0.83
CA VAL A 7 -7.50 5.80 1.45
C VAL A 7 -8.97 6.12 1.74
N SER A 8 -9.88 5.76 0.83
CA SER A 8 -11.32 5.90 1.04
C SER A 8 -11.81 5.11 2.25
N ILE A 9 -11.33 3.87 2.45
CA ILE A 9 -11.72 3.04 3.61
C ILE A 9 -11.37 3.73 4.94
N MET A 10 -10.27 4.48 5.02
CA MET A 10 -9.85 5.16 6.24
C MET A 10 -10.59 6.48 6.45
N ILE A 11 -10.88 7.20 5.37
CA ILE A 11 -11.47 8.54 5.41
C ILE A 11 -12.98 8.50 5.67
N VAL A 12 -13.70 7.50 5.16
CA VAL A 12 -15.17 7.40 5.27
C VAL A 12 -15.62 7.44 6.73
N SER A 13 -14.92 6.76 7.63
CA SER A 13 -15.20 6.79 9.07
C SER A 13 -15.21 8.19 9.67
N PHE A 14 -14.31 9.06 9.21
CA PHE A 14 -14.17 10.41 9.74
C PHE A 14 -15.33 11.32 9.32
N PHE A 15 -15.76 11.22 8.06
CA PHE A 15 -16.83 12.06 7.52
C PHE A 15 -18.22 11.57 7.89
N VAL A 16 -18.43 10.26 7.83
CA VAL A 16 -19.76 9.64 7.92
C VAL A 16 -20.05 9.14 9.35
N GLY A 17 -19.03 8.84 10.15
CA GLY A 17 -19.21 8.19 11.45
C GLY A 17 -20.09 8.95 12.46
N LYS A 18 -20.19 10.28 12.36
CA LYS A 18 -21.07 11.09 13.22
C LYS A 18 -22.56 11.03 12.84
N TYR A 19 -22.86 10.53 11.64
CA TYR A 19 -24.22 10.46 11.09
C TYR A 19 -24.80 9.04 11.10
N VAL A 20 -24.04 8.04 11.55
CA VAL A 20 -24.45 6.64 11.57
C VAL A 20 -24.87 6.27 12.99
N SER A 21 -25.96 5.52 13.11
CA SER A 21 -26.40 4.98 14.40
C SER A 21 -25.35 4.01 14.95
N LYS A 22 -25.09 4.09 16.25
CA LYS A 22 -24.10 3.21 16.91
C LYS A 22 -24.51 1.73 16.85
N ASP A 23 -25.80 1.47 16.73
CA ASP A 23 -26.39 0.13 16.71
C ASP A 23 -26.46 -0.47 15.30
N SER A 24 -25.90 0.20 14.28
CA SER A 24 -25.91 -0.32 12.91
C SER A 24 -24.90 -1.45 12.73
N GLU A 25 -25.38 -2.67 12.53
CA GLU A 25 -24.53 -3.82 12.21
C GLU A 25 -23.76 -3.63 10.88
N CYS A 26 -24.38 -3.00 9.89
CA CYS A 26 -23.70 -2.63 8.62
C CYS A 26 -22.47 -1.75 8.88
N TRP A 27 -22.57 -0.82 9.83
CA TRP A 27 -21.45 0.02 10.22
C TRP A 27 -20.37 -0.78 10.94
N MET A 28 -20.77 -1.73 11.79
CA MET A 28 -19.84 -2.62 12.48
C MET A 28 -19.04 -3.50 11.51
N VAL A 29 -19.68 -4.03 10.45
CA VAL A 29 -18.97 -4.74 9.36
C VAL A 29 -17.87 -3.86 8.75
N TYR A 30 -18.19 -2.60 8.46
CA TYR A 30 -17.23 -1.64 7.92
C TYR A 30 -16.11 -1.30 8.92
N LEU A 31 -16.43 -1.14 10.20
CA LEU A 31 -15.43 -0.88 11.25
C LEU A 31 -14.47 -2.06 11.41
N LEU A 32 -14.95 -3.30 11.37
CA LEU A 32 -14.11 -4.50 11.40
C LEU A 32 -13.18 -4.55 10.18
N LEU A 33 -13.71 -4.29 8.97
CA LEU A 33 -12.90 -4.19 7.76
C LEU A 33 -11.83 -3.10 7.89
N ARG A 34 -12.17 -1.95 8.48
CA ARG A 34 -11.21 -0.87 8.74
C ARG A 34 -10.12 -1.29 9.73
N SER A 35 -10.46 -2.02 10.79
CA SER A 35 -9.48 -2.54 11.76
C SER A 35 -8.51 -3.53 11.09
N ILE A 36 -9.03 -4.48 10.31
CA ILE A 36 -8.25 -5.42 9.49
C ILE A 36 -7.28 -4.64 8.60
N CYS A 37 -7.80 -3.66 7.87
CA CYS A 37 -7.02 -2.77 7.03
C CYS A 37 -5.89 -2.10 7.84
N GLY A 38 -6.20 -1.46 8.98
CA GLY A 38 -5.22 -0.75 9.80
C GLY A 38 -4.01 -1.62 10.17
N ILE A 39 -4.23 -2.90 10.51
CA ILE A 39 -3.16 -3.84 10.85
C ILE A 39 -2.35 -4.23 9.61
N ILE A 40 -3.03 -4.57 8.50
CA ILE A 40 -2.38 -4.96 7.24
C ILE A 40 -1.54 -3.81 6.64
N PHE A 41 -2.04 -2.58 6.74
CA PHE A 41 -1.39 -1.35 6.28
C PHE A 41 -0.24 -0.88 7.19
N THR A 42 0.15 -1.65 8.21
CA THR A 42 1.26 -1.31 9.11
C THR A 42 2.60 -1.83 8.57
N GLN A 43 3.67 -1.04 8.67
CA GLN A 43 5.03 -1.43 8.21
C GLN A 43 5.69 -2.50 9.09
N LYS A 44 5.37 -2.53 10.38
CA LYS A 44 5.90 -3.49 11.34
C LYS A 44 4.75 -4.07 12.16
N GLN A 45 4.48 -5.35 11.98
CA GLN A 45 3.47 -6.07 12.75
C GLN A 45 4.11 -6.69 13.99
N LEU A 46 3.52 -6.44 15.17
CA LEU A 46 3.84 -7.16 16.39
C LEU A 46 3.04 -8.50 16.43
N PRO A 47 3.55 -9.54 17.10
CA PRO A 47 2.84 -10.82 17.22
C PRO A 47 1.42 -10.71 17.80
N GLU A 48 1.23 -9.81 18.77
CA GLU A 48 -0.08 -9.53 19.37
C GLU A 48 -1.08 -9.00 18.34
N GLN A 49 -0.62 -8.15 17.41
CA GLN A 49 -1.46 -7.59 16.35
C GLN A 49 -1.90 -8.66 15.34
N LEU A 50 -1.10 -9.70 15.14
CA LEU A 50 -1.46 -10.83 14.26
C LEU A 50 -2.55 -11.72 14.89
N SER A 51 -2.47 -11.93 16.20
CA SER A 51 -3.52 -12.64 16.95
C SER A 51 -4.84 -11.87 16.88
N TYR A 52 -4.78 -10.56 17.08
CA TYR A 52 -5.95 -9.69 16.93
C TYR A 52 -6.48 -9.66 15.49
N LEU A 53 -5.60 -9.67 14.48
CA LEU A 53 -6.00 -9.73 13.07
C LEU A 53 -6.83 -10.98 12.75
N LEU A 54 -6.45 -12.15 13.28
CA LEU A 54 -7.22 -13.39 13.08
C LEU A 54 -8.64 -13.27 13.62
N ILE A 55 -8.79 -12.73 14.84
CA ILE A 55 -10.09 -12.50 15.48
C ILE A 55 -10.92 -11.55 14.63
N CYS A 56 -10.37 -10.39 14.25
CA CYS A 56 -11.08 -9.43 13.42
C CYS A 56 -11.54 -10.00 12.08
N ILE A 57 -10.74 -10.88 11.46
CA ILE A 57 -11.11 -11.52 10.19
C ILE A 57 -12.28 -12.49 10.39
N SER A 58 -12.28 -13.28 11.48
CA SER A 58 -13.39 -14.18 11.81
C SER A 58 -14.68 -13.38 12.03
N ASP A 59 -14.62 -12.40 12.94
CA ASP A 59 -15.76 -11.54 13.28
C ASP A 59 -16.30 -10.82 12.04
N PHE A 60 -15.40 -10.35 11.17
CA PHE A 60 -15.79 -9.69 9.93
C PHE A 60 -16.55 -10.62 8.99
N LEU A 61 -16.06 -11.84 8.77
CA LEU A 61 -16.70 -12.79 7.84
C LEU A 61 -18.05 -13.29 8.39
N GLU A 62 -18.12 -13.58 9.69
CA GLU A 62 -19.35 -13.97 10.36
C GLU A 62 -20.40 -12.87 10.31
N LEU A 63 -20.03 -11.65 10.71
CA LEU A 63 -20.95 -10.51 10.69
C LEU A 63 -21.34 -10.10 9.26
N PHE A 64 -20.42 -10.17 8.30
CA PHE A 64 -20.72 -9.91 6.90
C PHE A 64 -21.79 -10.87 6.38
N HIS A 65 -21.67 -12.16 6.67
CA HIS A 65 -22.65 -13.16 6.25
C HIS A 65 -24.01 -12.98 6.96
N HIS A 66 -24.00 -12.59 8.24
CA HIS A 66 -25.21 -12.27 9.00
C HIS A 66 -25.97 -11.07 8.41
N VAL A 67 -25.26 -9.97 8.14
CA VAL A 67 -25.85 -8.70 7.67
C VAL A 67 -26.24 -8.76 6.19
N PHE A 68 -25.49 -9.52 5.38
CA PHE A 68 -25.71 -9.64 3.94
C PHE A 68 -25.84 -11.12 3.51
N PRO A 69 -26.93 -11.81 3.90
CA PRO A 69 -27.08 -13.25 3.68
C PRO A 69 -27.16 -13.64 2.20
N GLU A 70 -27.68 -12.75 1.36
CA GLU A 70 -27.83 -12.97 -0.09
C GLU A 70 -26.51 -12.74 -0.86
N GLU A 71 -25.53 -12.06 -0.24
CA GLU A 71 -24.27 -11.71 -0.89
C GLU A 71 -23.24 -12.82 -0.69
N ARG A 72 -22.54 -13.16 -1.78
CA ARG A 72 -21.49 -14.18 -1.74
C ARG A 72 -20.17 -13.59 -1.22
N ILE A 73 -19.45 -14.38 -0.44
CA ILE A 73 -18.08 -14.06 -0.04
C ILE A 73 -17.22 -13.93 -1.31
N THR A 74 -16.65 -12.74 -1.51
CA THR A 74 -15.80 -12.48 -2.67
C THR A 74 -14.43 -13.14 -2.51
N PRO A 75 -13.72 -13.46 -3.61
CA PRO A 75 -12.34 -13.97 -3.52
C PRO A 75 -11.41 -13.07 -2.72
N LYS A 76 -11.61 -11.75 -2.75
CA LYS A 76 -10.83 -10.79 -1.95
C LYS A 76 -11.01 -11.01 -0.45
N MET A 77 -12.26 -11.24 -0.01
CA MET A 77 -12.56 -11.54 1.40
C MET A 77 -11.94 -12.87 1.82
N HIS A 78 -12.02 -13.89 0.96
CA HIS A 78 -11.37 -15.17 1.21
C HIS A 78 -9.84 -15.03 1.34
N TYR A 79 -9.18 -14.28 0.44
CA TYR A 79 -7.72 -14.11 0.49
C TYR A 79 -7.22 -13.44 1.76
N ILE A 80 -8.01 -12.55 2.39
CA ILE A 80 -7.66 -11.91 3.66
C ILE A 80 -7.40 -12.96 4.76
N THR A 81 -8.08 -14.11 4.74
CA THR A 81 -7.86 -15.20 5.71
C THR A 81 -6.43 -15.75 5.69
N HIS A 82 -5.73 -15.63 4.55
CA HIS A 82 -4.34 -16.07 4.41
C HIS A 82 -3.33 -15.02 4.86
N TYR A 83 -3.74 -13.77 5.05
CA TYR A 83 -2.83 -12.66 5.33
C TYR A 83 -2.03 -12.85 6.63
N PRO A 84 -2.60 -13.34 7.74
CA PRO A 84 -1.83 -13.62 8.95
C PRO A 84 -0.64 -14.55 8.68
N ARG A 85 -0.87 -15.67 7.98
CA ARG A 85 0.19 -16.61 7.58
C ARG A 85 1.22 -15.94 6.67
N LEU A 86 0.78 -15.18 5.68
CA LEU A 86 1.66 -14.49 4.73
C LEU A 86 2.52 -13.43 5.43
N ILE A 87 1.97 -12.71 6.42
CA ILE A 87 2.72 -11.73 7.20
C ILE A 87 3.82 -12.40 8.03
N ILE A 88 3.52 -13.56 8.64
CA ILE A 88 4.52 -14.33 9.38
C ILE A 88 5.66 -14.78 8.45
N GLN A 89 5.33 -15.24 7.24
CA GLN A 89 6.31 -15.81 6.32
C GLN A 89 7.13 -14.76 5.57
N TYR A 90 6.50 -13.65 5.15
CA TYR A 90 7.11 -12.68 4.24
C TYR A 90 7.27 -11.28 4.85
N GLY A 91 6.78 -11.05 6.06
CA GLY A 91 6.74 -9.73 6.69
C GLY A 91 5.61 -8.84 6.17
N SER A 92 5.80 -7.52 6.24
CA SER A 92 4.74 -6.56 5.92
C SER A 92 4.28 -6.66 4.47
N LEU A 93 2.98 -6.88 4.27
CA LEU A 93 2.37 -7.04 2.94
C LEU A 93 2.47 -5.78 2.07
N LEU A 94 2.68 -4.61 2.68
CA LEU A 94 2.87 -3.32 2.00
C LEU A 94 3.95 -3.38 0.91
N GLN A 95 5.00 -4.16 1.13
CA GLN A 95 6.14 -4.27 0.22
C GLN A 95 5.75 -4.95 -1.10
N PHE A 96 4.70 -5.77 -1.09
CA PHE A 96 4.23 -6.53 -2.24
C PHE A 96 3.14 -5.81 -3.04
N TRP A 97 2.76 -4.60 -2.66
CA TRP A 97 1.63 -3.93 -3.33
C TRP A 97 2.02 -3.18 -4.58
N SER A 98 1.13 -3.26 -5.57
CA SER A 98 1.34 -2.69 -6.89
C SER A 98 1.05 -1.19 -7.01
N ILE A 99 0.68 -0.53 -5.90
CA ILE A 99 0.31 0.89 -5.89
C ILE A 99 1.44 1.79 -6.44
N ARG A 100 2.70 1.51 -6.08
CA ARG A 100 3.85 2.29 -6.58
C ARG A 100 4.06 2.10 -8.08
N PHE A 101 3.83 0.88 -8.59
CA PHE A 101 3.89 0.59 -10.02
C PHE A 101 2.77 1.31 -10.78
N GLU A 102 1.53 1.31 -10.25
CA GLU A 102 0.42 2.09 -10.83
C GLU A 102 0.75 3.59 -10.90
N ALA A 103 1.30 4.15 -9.82
CA ALA A 103 1.69 5.55 -9.75
C ALA A 103 2.78 5.89 -10.78
N LYS A 104 3.82 5.04 -10.92
CA LYS A 104 4.87 5.21 -11.93
C LYS A 104 4.30 5.10 -13.35
N HIS A 105 3.39 4.17 -13.57
CA HIS A 105 2.76 3.97 -14.88
C HIS A 105 1.93 5.18 -15.35
N LYS A 106 1.41 6.01 -14.42
CA LYS A 106 0.73 7.28 -14.76
C LYS A 106 1.64 8.24 -15.54
N TYR A 107 2.93 8.32 -15.18
CA TYR A 107 3.90 9.14 -15.91
C TYR A 107 4.01 8.67 -17.37
N PHE A 108 4.20 7.36 -17.59
CA PHE A 108 4.35 6.78 -18.91
C PHE A 108 3.09 6.97 -19.77
N LYS A 109 1.89 6.83 -19.20
CA LYS A 109 0.64 7.13 -19.92
C LYS A 109 0.58 8.56 -20.41
N LYS A 110 0.98 9.52 -19.57
CA LYS A 110 0.99 10.94 -19.94
C LYS A 110 2.02 11.22 -21.03
N ALA A 111 3.25 10.70 -20.88
CA ALA A 111 4.30 10.85 -21.86
C ALA A 111 3.94 10.21 -23.21
N ALA A 112 3.28 9.05 -23.20
CA ALA A 112 2.82 8.37 -24.41
C ALA A 112 1.74 9.19 -25.14
N ALA A 113 0.79 9.77 -24.40
CA ALA A 113 -0.26 10.61 -24.97
C ALA A 113 0.28 11.92 -25.59
N MET A 114 1.41 12.43 -25.10
CA MET A 114 2.07 13.63 -25.64
C MET A 114 3.02 13.32 -26.81
N ASN A 115 3.37 12.05 -27.02
CA ASN A 115 4.32 11.67 -28.05
C ASN A 115 3.58 11.40 -29.36
N ASN A 116 3.89 12.17 -30.40
CA ASN A 116 3.30 12.01 -31.73
C ASN A 116 4.02 10.95 -32.58
N CYS A 117 5.15 10.40 -32.11
CA CYS A 117 5.90 9.34 -32.79
C CYS A 117 5.64 7.98 -32.12
N PHE A 118 4.91 7.11 -32.82
CA PHE A 118 4.57 5.76 -32.34
C PHE A 118 5.60 4.70 -32.74
N LYS A 119 6.64 5.06 -33.49
CA LYS A 119 7.71 4.13 -33.86
C LYS A 119 8.54 3.81 -32.63
N ASN A 120 8.42 2.57 -32.14
CA ASN A 120 9.08 2.07 -30.94
C ASN A 120 8.82 2.95 -29.69
N ILE A 121 7.53 3.10 -29.35
CA ILE A 121 7.08 3.92 -28.21
C ILE A 121 7.77 3.54 -26.89
N CYS A 122 8.05 2.25 -26.66
CA CYS A 122 8.73 1.78 -25.45
C CYS A 122 10.13 2.37 -25.33
N TYR A 123 10.90 2.39 -26.43
CA TYR A 123 12.23 3.01 -26.46
C TYR A 123 12.16 4.51 -26.18
N SER A 124 11.25 5.22 -26.86
CA SER A 124 11.06 6.67 -26.65
C SER A 124 10.72 6.99 -25.20
N LEU A 125 9.76 6.26 -24.61
CA LEU A 125 9.37 6.43 -23.22
C LEU A 125 10.50 6.12 -22.23
N ALA A 126 11.26 5.05 -22.47
CA ALA A 126 12.41 4.69 -21.64
C ALA A 126 13.50 5.78 -21.70
N PHE A 127 13.80 6.30 -22.89
CA PHE A 127 14.79 7.37 -23.08
C PHE A 127 14.38 8.66 -22.37
N HIS A 128 13.12 9.11 -22.54
CA HIS A 128 12.59 10.28 -21.83
C HIS A 128 12.60 10.09 -20.32
N HIS A 129 12.28 8.89 -19.84
CA HIS A 129 12.29 8.56 -18.43
C HIS A 129 13.71 8.59 -17.86
N GLN A 130 14.68 8.00 -18.55
CA GLN A 130 16.10 8.03 -18.16
C GLN A 130 16.65 9.45 -18.07
N TYR A 131 16.30 10.32 -19.04
CA TYR A 131 16.72 11.72 -19.01
C TYR A 131 16.15 12.46 -17.79
N LEU A 132 14.87 12.26 -17.48
CA LEU A 132 14.22 12.87 -16.31
C LEU A 132 14.86 12.42 -14.98
N GLU A 133 15.14 11.12 -14.83
CA GLU A 133 15.80 10.59 -13.63
C GLU A 133 17.21 11.16 -13.50
N SER A 134 17.97 11.28 -14.60
CA SER A 134 19.32 11.88 -14.56
C SER A 134 19.31 13.33 -14.07
N TYR A 135 18.30 14.12 -14.47
CA TYR A 135 18.12 15.50 -14.02
C TYR A 135 17.75 15.54 -12.53
N THR A 136 16.86 14.65 -12.09
CA THR A 136 16.45 14.55 -10.69
C THR A 136 17.62 14.16 -9.79
N LEU A 137 18.45 13.20 -10.22
CA LEU A 137 19.65 12.78 -9.48
C LEU A 137 20.67 13.91 -9.35
N LYS A 138 20.90 14.70 -10.41
CA LYS A 138 21.78 15.89 -10.36
C LYS A 138 21.30 16.97 -9.40
N SER A 139 19.99 17.05 -9.14
CA SER A 139 19.43 18.01 -8.18
C SER A 139 19.63 17.62 -6.72
N ILE A 140 20.10 16.39 -6.46
CA ILE A 140 20.51 15.95 -5.12
C ILE A 140 21.89 16.55 -4.83
N PRO A 141 22.09 17.26 -3.71
CA PRO A 141 23.40 17.79 -3.37
C PRO A 141 24.44 16.66 -3.29
N GLU A 142 25.58 16.82 -3.98
CA GLU A 142 26.70 15.84 -4.04
C GLU A 142 27.25 15.43 -2.67
N LYS A 143 26.99 16.22 -1.62
CA LYS A 143 27.40 15.96 -0.23
C LYS A 143 26.17 15.79 0.66
N PHE A 144 25.52 14.63 0.57
CA PHE A 144 24.71 14.15 1.70
C PHE A 144 25.68 13.54 2.72
N GLU A 145 25.93 14.22 3.84
CA GLU A 145 26.59 13.57 4.98
C GLU A 145 25.66 12.44 5.46
N LEU A 146 26.04 11.20 5.20
CA LEU A 146 25.32 10.03 5.70
C LEU A 146 25.49 9.99 7.22
N GLN A 147 24.45 10.41 7.93
CA GLN A 147 24.39 10.32 9.38
C GLN A 147 23.65 9.05 9.77
N THR A 148 24.28 8.21 10.59
CA THR A 148 23.59 7.12 11.26
C THR A 148 22.58 7.68 12.27
N LYS A 149 21.63 6.85 12.74
CA LYS A 149 20.71 7.24 13.82
C LYS A 149 21.43 7.69 15.10
N SER A 150 22.69 7.30 15.30
CA SER A 150 23.54 7.74 16.41
C SER A 150 24.43 8.95 16.07
N MET A 151 24.17 9.63 14.95
CA MET A 151 24.89 10.81 14.46
C MET A 151 26.39 10.61 14.18
N HIS A 152 26.87 9.37 14.06
CA HIS A 152 28.20 9.14 13.52
C HIS A 152 28.20 9.37 12.01
N LYS A 153 29.17 10.16 11.54
CA LYS A 153 29.43 10.38 10.11
C LYS A 153 29.95 9.07 9.51
N VAL A 154 29.26 8.57 8.49
CA VAL A 154 29.75 7.44 7.70
C VAL A 154 30.44 8.01 6.47
N LEU A 155 31.76 7.79 6.38
CA LEU A 155 32.49 8.08 5.15
C LEU A 155 32.04 7.13 4.05
N TRP A 156 31.94 7.63 2.83
CA TRP A 156 31.48 6.85 1.67
C TRP A 156 32.32 5.58 1.45
N GLU A 157 33.62 5.66 1.75
CA GLU A 157 34.61 4.58 1.66
C GLU A 157 34.30 3.39 2.60
N ASN A 158 33.51 3.60 3.65
CA ASN A 158 33.19 2.59 4.65
C ASN A 158 31.89 1.83 4.33
N LEU A 159 31.22 2.14 3.22
CA LEU A 159 30.03 1.43 2.79
C LEU A 159 30.43 0.15 2.06
N PRO A 160 29.71 -0.97 2.27
CA PRO A 160 29.95 -2.18 1.49
C PRO A 160 29.76 -1.88 0.00
N GLU A 161 30.64 -2.42 -0.84
CA GLU A 161 30.47 -2.35 -2.29
C GLU A 161 29.10 -2.92 -2.66
N CYS A 162 28.27 -2.10 -3.30
CA CYS A 162 26.96 -2.53 -3.77
C CYS A 162 27.14 -3.60 -4.86
N LEU A 163 26.62 -4.81 -4.63
CA LEU A 163 26.45 -5.86 -5.64
C LEU A 163 25.52 -5.41 -6.78
#